data_AF-X0W5H4-F1
#
_entry.id   AF-X0W5H4-F1
#
_cell.length_a   1.000
_cell.length_b   1.000
_cell.length_c   1.000
_cell.angle_alpha   90.00
_cell.angle_beta   90.00
_cell.angle_gamma   90.00
#
_symmetry.space_group_name_H-M   'P 1'
#
loop_
_entity.id
_entity.type
_entity.pdbx_description
1 polymer ?
#
loop_
_entity_poly.entity_id
_entity_poly.type
_entity_poly.pdbx_seq_one_letter_code
_entity_poly.pdbx_strand_id
1 'polypeptide(L)'
;PEFALDRVGLESETDEFAGAMLIPDDTWETALARYLRTEGSILSLSKQLEINPAIIAGRIRNEAKNYAIFANLVGQGGVRKHFSDVRFGQQ
;
A
#
# COMPACT_ATOMS: atom_id res chain seq x y z
N PRO A 1 30.89 7.67 23.83
CA PRO A 1 30.51 7.74 22.40
C PRO A 1 29.02 7.47 22.29
N GLU A 2 28.29 8.58 22.33
CA GLU A 2 26.83 8.76 22.26
C GLU A 2 26.39 8.60 20.79
N PHE A 3 25.13 8.22 20.50
CA PHE A 3 24.50 8.14 19.16
C PHE A 3 24.64 6.84 18.33
N ALA A 4 24.23 5.68 18.86
CA ALA A 4 23.98 4.52 17.99
C ALA A 4 22.85 3.57 18.45
N LEU A 5 21.83 4.06 19.17
CA LEU A 5 20.74 3.21 19.68
C LEU A 5 19.33 3.80 19.47
N ASP A 6 19.10 4.53 18.38
CA ASP A 6 17.77 5.13 18.12
C ASP A 6 17.38 5.14 16.63
N ARG A 7 17.58 4.03 15.89
CA ARG A 7 17.08 3.91 14.50
C ARG A 7 16.62 2.50 14.12
N VAL A 8 16.10 1.73 15.07
CA VAL A 8 15.41 0.45 14.79
C VAL A 8 14.09 0.45 15.54
N GLY A 9 13.15 1.23 15.02
CA GLY A 9 11.81 1.37 15.61
C GLY A 9 10.87 2.21 14.75
N LEU A 10 11.38 3.11 13.92
CA LEU A 10 10.56 4.03 13.13
C LEU A 10 10.28 3.56 11.69
N GLU A 11 10.87 2.46 11.22
CA GLU A 11 10.66 1.99 9.83
C GLU A 11 9.46 1.05 9.70
N SER A 12 9.02 0.40 10.77
CA SER A 12 7.86 -0.52 10.70
C SER A 12 6.56 0.13 11.16
N GLU A 13 6.62 1.15 12.00
CA GLU A 13 5.43 1.84 12.50
C GLU A 13 4.94 2.93 11.53
N THR A 14 5.80 3.46 10.66
CA THR A 14 5.42 4.50 9.67
C THR A 14 4.70 3.92 8.44
N ASP A 15 5.01 2.69 8.01
CA ASP A 15 4.42 2.10 6.81
C ASP A 15 2.96 1.66 7.02
N GLU A 16 2.64 1.20 8.23
CA GLU A 16 1.27 0.76 8.58
C GLU A 16 0.35 1.97 8.86
N PHE A 17 0.87 3.04 9.47
CA PHE A 17 0.12 4.27 9.73
C PHE A 17 -0.11 5.13 8.48
N ALA A 18 0.83 5.17 7.52
CA ALA A 18 0.65 5.92 6.27
C ALA A 18 -0.53 5.39 5.43
N GLY A 19 -0.82 4.08 5.49
CA GLY A 19 -1.95 3.48 4.79
C GLY A 19 -3.33 3.82 5.37
N ALA A 20 -3.40 4.01 6.70
CA ALA A 20 -4.63 4.40 7.39
C ALA A 20 -4.95 5.90 7.25
N MET A 21 -3.94 6.75 7.06
CA MET A 21 -4.11 8.20 7.07
C MET A 21 -4.59 8.80 5.73
N LEU A 22 -4.40 8.11 4.62
CA LEU A 22 -4.68 8.64 3.27
C LEU A 22 -6.12 8.42 2.79
N ILE A 23 -6.89 7.56 3.46
CA ILE A 23 -8.28 7.29 3.14
C ILE A 23 -9.10 7.48 4.42
N PRO A 24 -9.78 8.64 4.59
CA PRO A 24 -10.62 8.90 5.76
C PRO A 24 -11.65 7.78 5.95
N ASP A 25 -11.92 7.38 7.19
CA ASP A 25 -12.83 6.25 7.46
C ASP A 25 -14.24 6.52 6.92
N ASP A 26 -14.79 7.73 7.13
CA ASP A 26 -16.08 8.14 6.57
C ASP A 26 -16.13 8.00 5.03
N THR A 27 -15.02 8.31 4.36
CA THR A 27 -14.92 8.14 2.90
C THR A 27 -14.78 6.67 2.52
N TRP A 28 -14.06 5.90 3.32
CA TRP A 28 -13.87 4.47 3.10
C TRP A 28 -15.15 3.67 3.28
N GLU A 29 -15.91 3.95 4.34
CA GLU A 29 -17.17 3.31 4.68
C GLU A 29 -18.21 3.49 3.58
N THR A 30 -18.18 4.61 2.86
CA THR A 30 -19.09 4.92 1.76
C THR A 30 -18.50 4.61 0.38
N ALA A 31 -17.21 4.25 0.30
CA ALA A 31 -16.53 4.04 -0.96
C ALA A 31 -17.03 2.77 -1.68
N LEU A 32 -17.40 2.92 -2.95
CA LEU A 32 -17.70 1.78 -3.84
C LEU A 32 -16.56 0.77 -3.91
N ALA A 33 -15.31 1.21 -3.76
CA ALA A 33 -14.13 0.35 -3.75
C ALA A 33 -14.16 -0.70 -2.63
N ARG A 34 -14.74 -0.36 -1.46
CA ARG A 34 -14.90 -1.27 -0.31
C ARG A 34 -15.87 -2.42 -0.61
N TYR A 35 -16.97 -2.11 -1.29
CA TYR A 35 -18.06 -3.05 -1.60
C TYR A 35 -17.82 -3.84 -2.88
N LEU A 36 -17.55 -3.15 -3.99
CA LEU A 36 -17.41 -3.77 -5.30
C LEU A 36 -16.07 -4.47 -5.45
N ARG A 37 -15.01 -3.93 -4.83
CA ARG A 37 -13.63 -4.46 -4.92
C ARG A 37 -13.27 -4.82 -6.36
N THR A 38 -13.40 -3.84 -7.26
CA THR A 38 -12.98 -3.97 -8.67
C THR A 38 -11.90 -2.95 -8.96
N GLU A 39 -11.07 -3.22 -9.98
CA GLU A 39 -10.06 -2.26 -10.44
C GLU A 39 -10.67 -0.91 -10.81
N GLY A 40 -11.85 -0.92 -11.45
CA GLY A 40 -12.58 0.31 -11.78
C GLY A 40 -12.98 1.11 -10.54
N SER A 41 -13.51 0.46 -9.50
CA SER A 41 -13.87 1.15 -8.25
C SER A 41 -12.65 1.68 -7.50
N ILE A 42 -11.53 0.97 -7.55
CA ILE A 42 -10.26 1.39 -6.95
C ILE A 42 -9.72 2.64 -7.68
N LEU A 43 -9.67 2.62 -9.01
CA LEU A 43 -9.20 3.75 -9.81
C LEU A 43 -10.10 4.98 -9.70
N SER A 44 -11.41 4.78 -9.60
CA SER A 44 -12.36 5.90 -9.38
C SER A 44 -12.13 6.55 -8.01
N LEU A 45 -11.98 5.76 -6.96
CA LEU A 45 -11.70 6.30 -5.63
C LEU A 45 -10.31 6.95 -5.57
N SER A 46 -9.31 6.37 -6.25
CA SER A 46 -7.95 6.92 -6.30
C SER A 46 -7.94 8.31 -6.95
N LYS A 47 -8.73 8.49 -8.01
CA LYS A 47 -8.91 9.81 -8.65
C LYS A 47 -9.67 10.79 -7.75
N GLN A 48 -10.70 10.34 -7.05
CA GLN A 48 -11.49 11.19 -6.15
C GLN A 48 -10.66 11.72 -4.97
N LEU A 49 -9.77 10.88 -4.44
CA LEU A 49 -8.91 11.21 -3.30
C LEU A 49 -7.54 11.77 -3.74
N GLU A 50 -7.26 11.81 -5.04
CA GLU A 50 -5.96 12.18 -5.62
C GLU A 50 -4.78 11.37 -5.04
N ILE A 51 -5.02 10.09 -4.73
CA ILE A 51 -4.02 9.16 -4.18
C ILE A 51 -3.70 8.02 -5.15
N ASN A 52 -2.62 7.31 -4.88
CA ASN A 52 -2.22 6.16 -5.70
C ASN A 52 -3.18 4.97 -5.51
N PRO A 53 -3.66 4.31 -6.58
CA PRO A 53 -4.53 3.13 -6.47
C PRO A 53 -3.89 1.96 -5.70
N ALA A 54 -2.56 1.89 -5.62
CA ALA A 54 -1.84 0.92 -4.80
C ALA A 54 -2.23 0.98 -3.31
N ILE A 55 -2.54 2.17 -2.80
CA ILE A 55 -2.87 2.44 -1.40
C ILE A 55 -4.25 1.87 -1.08
N ILE A 56 -5.23 2.16 -1.94
CA ILE A 56 -6.59 1.61 -1.85
C ILE A 56 -6.57 0.09 -2.04
N ALA A 57 -5.84 -0.41 -3.05
CA ALA A 57 -5.69 -1.84 -3.29
C ALA A 57 -5.03 -2.55 -2.08
N GLY A 58 -4.04 -1.92 -1.44
CA GLY A 58 -3.42 -2.39 -0.21
C GLY A 58 -4.42 -2.54 0.94
N ARG A 59 -5.25 -1.52 1.17
CA ARG A 59 -6.31 -1.55 2.19
C ARG A 59 -7.32 -2.68 1.93
N ILE A 60 -7.77 -2.85 0.69
CA ILE A 60 -8.69 -3.95 0.31
C ILE A 60 -8.04 -5.32 0.54
N ARG A 61 -6.76 -5.50 0.17
CA ARG A 61 -6.03 -6.77 0.41
C ARG A 61 -5.96 -7.10 1.90
N ASN A 62 -5.74 -6.10 2.76
CA ASN A 62 -5.72 -6.28 4.21
C ASN A 62 -7.10 -6.66 4.76
N GLU A 63 -8.18 -5.98 4.34
CA GLU A 63 -9.54 -6.27 4.81
C GLU A 63 -10.07 -7.61 4.29
N ALA A 64 -9.76 -7.96 3.04
CA ALA A 64 -10.12 -9.24 2.45
C ALA A 64 -9.22 -10.40 2.91
N LYS A 65 -8.14 -10.11 3.66
CA LYS A 65 -7.05 -11.04 4.00
C LYS A 65 -6.56 -11.85 2.80
N ASN A 66 -6.60 -11.23 1.62
CA ASN A 66 -6.23 -11.85 0.36
C ASN A 66 -5.23 -10.92 -0.33
N TYR A 67 -3.97 -11.31 -0.30
CA TYR A 67 -2.88 -10.52 -0.88
C TYR A 67 -2.61 -10.87 -2.35
N ALA A 68 -3.31 -11.85 -2.93
CA ALA A 68 -3.16 -12.21 -4.35
C ALA A 68 -3.95 -11.27 -5.29
N ILE A 69 -5.02 -10.64 -4.80
CA ILE A 69 -5.85 -9.71 -5.59
C ILE A 69 -5.15 -8.36 -5.78
N PHE A 70 -5.47 -7.70 -6.90
CA PHE A 70 -4.94 -6.38 -7.28
C PHE A 70 -3.41 -6.27 -7.28
N ALA A 71 -2.69 -7.38 -7.45
CA ALA A 71 -1.23 -7.37 -7.53
C ALA A 71 -0.71 -6.42 -8.64
N ASN A 72 -1.47 -6.27 -9.73
CA ASN A 72 -1.18 -5.33 -10.81
C ASN A 72 -1.22 -3.86 -10.35
N LEU A 73 -2.06 -3.51 -9.36
CA LEU A 73 -2.20 -2.16 -8.83
C LEU A 73 -1.18 -1.82 -7.74
N VAL A 74 -0.67 -2.83 -7.01
CA VAL A 74 0.29 -2.63 -5.91
C VAL A 74 1.74 -2.82 -6.35
N GLY A 75 2.00 -3.57 -7.43
CA GLY A 75 3.35 -3.72 -7.94
C GLY A 75 3.51 -4.71 -9.08
N GLN A 76 3.39 -4.22 -10.32
CA GLN A 76 4.24 -4.65 -11.42
C GLN A 76 5.42 -3.67 -11.54
N GLY A 77 6.53 -3.92 -10.82
CA GLY A 77 7.86 -3.55 -11.32
C GLY A 77 8.56 -2.25 -10.88
N GLY A 78 8.07 -1.48 -9.91
CA GLY A 78 8.75 -0.25 -9.46
C GLY A 78 10.13 -0.47 -8.79
N VAL A 79 10.26 -1.55 -8.01
CA VAL A 79 11.51 -1.88 -7.28
C VAL A 79 12.44 -2.79 -8.09
N ARG A 80 12.02 -3.34 -9.23
CA ARG A 80 12.93 -4.17 -10.06
C ARG A 80 13.66 -3.41 -11.15
N LYS A 81 13.22 -2.19 -11.49
CA LYS A 81 13.85 -1.38 -12.56
C LYS A 81 14.94 -0.41 -12.06
N HIS A 82 15.00 -0.12 -10.76
CA HIS A 82 16.03 0.75 -10.17
C HIS A 82 17.08 -0.02 -9.36
N PHE A 83 16.90 -1.32 -9.18
CA PHE A 83 17.82 -2.20 -8.49
C PHE A 83 18.33 -3.28 -9.46
N SER A 84 19.04 -2.87 -10.50
CA SER A 84 19.73 -3.80 -11.41
C SER A 84 20.82 -4.63 -10.69
N ASP A 85 21.16 -4.28 -9.44
CA ASP A 85 22.22 -4.91 -8.65
C ASP A 85 21.75 -5.34 -7.25
N VAL A 86 20.49 -5.75 -7.08
CA VAL A 86 20.07 -6.37 -5.82
C VAL A 86 19.62 -7.79 -6.06
N ARG A 87 20.50 -8.72 -5.66
CA ARG A 87 20.19 -10.14 -5.57
C ARG A 87 19.24 -10.37 -4.40
N PHE A 88 17.95 -10.35 -4.68
CA PHE A 88 16.97 -10.89 -3.74
C PHE A 88 16.99 -12.42 -3.84
N GLY A 89 17.62 -13.05 -2.86
CA GLY A 89 17.68 -14.50 -2.68
C GLY A 89 19.08 -15.08 -2.87
N GLN A 90 19.77 -15.31 -1.76
CA GLN A 90 20.67 -16.45 -1.64
C GLN A 90 20.26 -17.21 -0.37
N GLN A 91 20.06 -18.52 -0.55
CA GLN A 91 19.95 -19.50 0.52
C GLN A 91 21.29 -19.62 1.25
#